data_AF-A0AAD6K761-F1
#
_entry.id   AF-A0AAD6K761-F1
#
_cell.length_a   1.000
_cell.length_b   1.000
_cell.length_c   1.000
_cell.angle_alpha   90.00
_cell.angle_beta   90.00
_cell.angle_gamma   90.00
#
_symmetry.space_group_name_H-M   'P 1'
#
loop_
_entity.id
_entity.type
_entity.pdbx_description
1 polymer ?
#
loop_
_entity_poly.entity_id
_entity_poly.type
_entity_poly.pdbx_seq_one_letter_code
_entity_poly.pdbx_strand_id
1 'polypeptide(L)'
;MAASLAATSLSLISQRPKSLVLEDKSCCFWARLSYYSKQSNIIRSRKGASLVSASLSGTSASTVPAFNELIESLINKVDLSESEAEASLDYLLDDASEALISAFLVLLRAKGETFEEIVGLARAMFKHARKVEGLADAVDIVGTGGDGANTVNISTGASILAASCGAKVAKQGNRSSSSACGSADVLEELGVVIDVDPEGVSRCVNEAGIGFMMSPKYHPAMKIVSPVRKKLKIKTIFNILGPMLNPASVPFAVVGVFHEDLVSYPTNFAYWSSLCRKDYNLFLGILRLFS
;
A
#
# COMPACT_ATOMS: atom_id res chain seq x y z
N MET A 1 -63.88 0.57 44.49
CA MET A 1 -63.26 -0.29 43.46
C MET A 1 -61.78 -0.40 43.83
N ALA A 2 -61.39 -1.34 44.70
CA ALA A 2 -60.75 -2.63 44.38
C ALA A 2 -59.41 -2.44 43.61
N ALA A 3 -58.26 -2.49 44.31
CA ALA A 3 -57.32 -3.64 44.45
C ALA A 3 -56.31 -3.71 43.27
N SER A 4 -55.01 -3.48 43.46
CA SER A 4 -53.94 -4.33 44.04
C SER A 4 -53.58 -5.59 43.23
N LEU A 5 -52.27 -5.89 43.18
CA LEU A 5 -51.51 -7.07 42.67
C LEU A 5 -50.76 -6.79 41.34
N ALA A 6 -49.43 -6.62 41.32
CA ALA A 6 -48.32 -7.53 41.66
C ALA A 6 -48.03 -8.59 40.58
N ALA A 7 -46.80 -8.49 40.05
CA ALA A 7 -45.91 -9.45 39.40
C ALA A 7 -46.42 -10.85 39.04
N THR A 8 -45.98 -11.39 37.89
CA THR A 8 -45.16 -12.62 37.79
C THR A 8 -44.60 -12.80 36.37
N SER A 9 -43.35 -13.26 36.30
CA SER A 9 -42.54 -13.64 35.15
C SER A 9 -43.14 -14.68 34.21
N LEU A 10 -42.68 -14.71 32.96
CA LEU A 10 -42.30 -15.95 32.28
C LEU A 10 -41.36 -15.65 31.08
N SER A 11 -40.08 -15.95 31.28
CA SER A 11 -39.15 -16.31 30.23
C SER A 11 -39.59 -17.64 29.59
N LEU A 12 -39.57 -17.75 28.24
CA LEU A 12 -38.82 -18.79 27.50
C LEU A 12 -39.29 -18.95 26.03
N ILE A 13 -38.27 -19.22 25.18
CA ILE A 13 -38.30 -19.96 23.89
C ILE A 13 -38.55 -19.14 22.61
N SER A 14 -37.42 -18.76 21.99
CA SER A 14 -37.01 -19.18 20.64
C SER A 14 -38.09 -19.22 19.55
N GLN A 15 -38.06 -18.24 18.62
CA GLN A 15 -38.22 -18.50 17.18
C GLN A 15 -37.40 -17.47 16.36
N ARG A 16 -36.44 -17.98 15.57
CA ARG A 16 -35.76 -17.25 14.48
C ARG A 16 -36.77 -16.98 13.35
N PRO A 17 -36.76 -15.83 12.67
CA PRO A 17 -37.38 -15.73 11.36
C PRO A 17 -36.48 -16.32 10.27
N LYS A 18 -37.12 -17.07 9.37
CA LYS A 18 -36.57 -17.76 8.21
C LYS A 18 -36.13 -16.79 7.12
N SER A 19 -34.98 -17.09 6.53
CA SER A 19 -34.53 -16.82 5.15
C SER A 19 -35.37 -15.85 4.28
N LEU A 20 -34.82 -14.66 4.03
CA LEU A 20 -35.08 -13.91 2.80
C LEU A 20 -34.07 -14.36 1.75
N VAL A 21 -34.58 -15.06 0.74
CA VAL A 21 -33.86 -15.46 -0.47
C VAL A 21 -33.64 -14.20 -1.31
N LEU A 22 -32.37 -13.80 -1.50
CA LEU A 22 -31.97 -12.87 -2.55
C LEU A 22 -31.32 -13.70 -3.66
N GLU A 23 -31.84 -13.54 -4.87
CA GLU A 23 -31.50 -14.31 -6.07
C GLU A 23 -30.02 -14.20 -6.44
N ASP A 24 -29.42 -15.36 -6.69
CA ASP A 24 -28.03 -15.55 -7.10
C ASP A 24 -27.82 -15.13 -8.56
N LYS A 25 -27.20 -13.96 -8.76
CA LYS A 25 -26.59 -13.57 -10.05
C LYS A 25 -25.08 -13.34 -9.91
N SER A 26 -24.37 -14.25 -9.23
CA SER A 26 -22.91 -14.18 -9.06
C SER A 26 -22.18 -15.41 -9.58
N CYS A 27 -22.61 -15.99 -10.70
CA CYS A 27 -21.99 -17.22 -11.25
C CYS A 27 -20.74 -16.99 -12.12
N CYS A 28 -20.23 -15.75 -12.26
CA CYS A 28 -19.06 -15.48 -13.12
C CYS A 28 -17.71 -15.39 -12.38
N PHE A 29 -17.67 -15.44 -11.04
CA PHE A 29 -16.43 -15.21 -10.29
C PHE A 29 -15.63 -16.51 -9.98
N TRP A 30 -16.31 -17.65 -9.89
CA TRP A 30 -15.67 -18.93 -9.50
C TRP A 30 -15.03 -19.70 -10.66
N ALA A 31 -15.34 -19.37 -11.91
CA ALA A 31 -14.84 -20.11 -13.07
C ALA A 31 -13.35 -19.87 -13.38
N ARG A 32 -12.70 -18.85 -12.79
CA ARG A 32 -11.32 -18.47 -13.14
C ARG A 32 -10.24 -19.01 -12.18
N LEU A 33 -10.63 -19.52 -11.02
CA LEU A 33 -9.70 -20.10 -10.03
C LEU A 33 -9.26 -21.53 -10.36
N SER A 34 -10.09 -22.31 -11.06
CA SER A 34 -9.75 -23.70 -11.44
C SER A 34 -8.79 -23.82 -12.61
N TYR A 35 -8.47 -22.72 -13.31
CA TYR A 35 -7.54 -22.74 -14.45
C TYR A 35 -6.07 -22.67 -14.00
N TYR A 36 -5.77 -22.05 -12.85
CA TYR A 36 -4.38 -21.81 -12.41
C TYR A 36 -3.75 -22.96 -11.61
N SER A 37 -4.53 -23.88 -11.01
CA SER A 37 -3.94 -25.01 -10.28
C SER A 37 -3.44 -26.16 -11.17
N LYS A 38 -3.71 -26.11 -12.48
CA LYS A 38 -3.31 -27.15 -13.46
C LYS A 38 -1.95 -26.90 -14.13
N GLN A 39 -1.38 -25.71 -14.06
CA GLN A 39 -0.06 -25.41 -14.67
C GLN A 39 1.14 -25.79 -13.79
N SER A 40 0.95 -26.03 -12.49
CA SER A 40 2.04 -26.42 -11.58
C SER A 40 2.49 -27.88 -11.70
N ASN A 41 1.86 -28.70 -12.55
CA ASN A 41 2.18 -30.13 -12.72
C ASN A 41 2.78 -30.51 -14.09
N ILE A 42 3.12 -29.55 -14.95
CA ILE A 42 3.73 -29.81 -16.28
C ILE A 42 5.13 -29.17 -16.37
N ILE A 43 5.98 -29.36 -15.36
CA ILE A 43 7.44 -29.18 -15.49
C ILE A 43 8.14 -30.25 -14.65
N ARG A 44 7.93 -31.53 -14.99
CA ARG A 44 8.68 -32.67 -14.45
C ARG A 44 8.85 -33.73 -15.52
N SER A 45 9.72 -33.46 -16.49
CA SER A 45 10.44 -34.47 -17.30
C SER A 45 11.18 -33.80 -18.45
N ARG A 46 12.51 -33.72 -18.34
CA ARG A 46 13.46 -34.12 -19.40
C ARG A 46 14.89 -33.98 -18.87
N LYS A 47 15.55 -35.13 -18.73
CA LYS A 47 17.00 -35.26 -18.49
C LYS A 47 17.75 -35.15 -19.84
N GLY A 48 18.91 -34.50 -19.79
CA GLY A 48 20.11 -34.90 -20.54
C GLY A 48 20.52 -34.03 -21.73
N ALA A 49 21.59 -33.23 -21.59
CA ALA A 49 22.84 -33.43 -22.33
C ALA A 49 23.90 -32.34 -22.03
N SER A 50 25.15 -32.82 -21.95
CA SER A 50 26.44 -32.13 -22.13
C SER A 50 27.04 -31.29 -21.00
N LEU A 51 28.06 -31.90 -20.39
CA LEU A 51 29.09 -31.30 -19.54
C LEU A 51 30.09 -30.52 -20.40
N VAL A 52 30.23 -29.22 -20.14
CA VAL A 52 31.47 -28.48 -20.43
C VAL A 52 31.85 -27.71 -19.16
N SER A 53 33.02 -28.07 -18.65
CA SER A 53 33.68 -27.49 -17.49
C SER A 53 34.09 -26.05 -17.76
N ALA A 54 33.64 -25.12 -16.92
CA ALA A 54 34.29 -23.82 -16.73
C ALA A 54 34.12 -23.38 -15.27
N SER A 55 35.16 -23.65 -14.48
CA SER A 55 35.38 -23.04 -13.18
C SER A 55 35.97 -21.65 -13.37
N LEU A 56 35.40 -20.63 -12.72
CA LEU A 56 36.01 -19.37 -12.24
C LEU A 56 34.87 -18.58 -11.59
N SER A 57 34.66 -18.67 -10.27
CA SER A 57 35.21 -17.77 -9.25
C SER A 57 34.95 -16.29 -9.54
N GLY A 58 33.99 -15.71 -8.81
CA GLY A 58 33.76 -14.26 -8.85
C GLY A 58 32.47 -13.85 -8.15
N THR A 59 32.50 -13.83 -6.82
CA THR A 59 31.58 -13.00 -6.03
C THR A 59 31.67 -11.57 -6.57
N SER A 60 30.59 -11.01 -7.11
CA SER A 60 30.56 -9.57 -7.45
C SER A 60 29.27 -8.95 -6.94
N ALA A 61 29.46 -8.03 -6.00
CA ALA A 61 28.44 -7.26 -5.34
C ALA A 61 27.64 -6.43 -6.35
N SER A 62 26.36 -6.23 -6.04
CA SER A 62 25.46 -5.27 -6.67
C SER A 62 26.12 -3.89 -6.72
N THR A 63 26.72 -3.54 -7.85
CA THR A 63 27.27 -2.21 -8.10
C THR A 63 26.17 -1.41 -8.78
N VAL A 64 25.88 -0.22 -8.24
CA VAL A 64 24.98 0.73 -8.91
C VAL A 64 25.61 1.05 -10.27
N PRO A 65 24.93 0.85 -11.40
CA PRO A 65 25.44 1.31 -12.68
C PRO A 65 25.74 2.80 -12.55
N ALA A 66 26.81 3.28 -13.19
CA ALA A 66 27.15 4.70 -13.11
C ALA A 66 25.90 5.50 -13.53
N PHE A 67 25.54 6.57 -12.82
CA PHE A 67 24.22 7.21 -13.02
C PHE A 67 23.92 7.58 -14.48
N ASN A 68 24.94 7.88 -15.28
CA ASN A 68 24.81 8.10 -16.71
C ASN A 68 24.27 6.86 -17.45
N GLU A 69 24.75 5.66 -17.11
CA GLU A 69 24.27 4.39 -17.64
C GLU A 69 22.82 4.10 -17.25
N LEU A 70 22.41 4.48 -16.03
CA LEU A 70 21.01 4.41 -15.61
C LEU A 70 20.13 5.31 -16.50
N ILE A 71 20.54 6.56 -16.73
CA ILE A 71 19.78 7.49 -17.58
C ILE A 71 19.71 7.00 -19.03
N GLU A 72 20.82 6.54 -19.59
CA GLU A 72 20.85 5.92 -20.93
C GLU A 72 19.93 4.70 -21.01
N SER A 73 19.88 3.87 -19.97
CA SER A 73 19.00 2.70 -19.93
C SER A 73 17.54 3.12 -19.96
N LEU A 74 17.15 4.13 -19.16
CA LEU A 74 15.79 4.66 -19.16
C LEU A 74 15.40 5.34 -20.48
N ILE A 75 16.34 6.06 -21.12
CA ILE A 75 16.15 6.63 -22.47
C ILE A 75 15.87 5.52 -23.49
N ASN A 76 16.62 4.42 -23.41
CA ASN A 76 16.47 3.26 -24.28
C ASN A 76 15.29 2.35 -23.88
N LYS A 77 14.46 2.77 -22.91
CA LYS A 77 13.31 2.03 -22.39
C LYS A 77 13.65 0.64 -21.85
N VAL A 78 14.83 0.49 -21.28
CA VAL A 78 15.24 -0.72 -20.58
C VAL A 78 14.63 -0.69 -19.18
N ASP A 79 13.96 -1.77 -18.80
CA ASP A 79 13.39 -1.94 -17.47
C ASP A 79 14.49 -2.27 -16.45
N LEU A 80 14.37 -1.69 -15.26
CA LEU A 80 15.27 -1.99 -14.16
C LEU A 80 14.77 -3.21 -13.40
N SER A 81 15.70 -4.03 -12.90
CA SER A 81 15.38 -5.01 -11.87
C SER A 81 15.00 -4.31 -10.55
N GLU A 82 14.32 -5.06 -9.66
CA GLU A 82 13.95 -4.56 -8.33
C GLU A 82 15.16 -4.00 -7.56
N SER A 83 16.30 -4.71 -7.58
CA SER A 83 17.52 -4.27 -6.90
C SER A 83 18.14 -3.02 -7.53
N GLU A 84 18.07 -2.88 -8.85
CA GLU A 84 18.58 -1.68 -9.54
C GLU A 84 17.70 -0.47 -9.24
N ALA A 85 16.38 -0.63 -9.24
CA ALA A 85 15.45 0.44 -8.92
C ALA A 85 15.58 0.89 -7.45
N GLU A 86 15.72 -0.06 -6.51
CA GLU A 86 16.00 0.21 -5.10
C GLU A 86 17.31 1.00 -4.93
N ALA A 87 18.40 0.51 -5.52
CA ALA A 87 19.71 1.17 -5.40
C ALA A 87 19.74 2.54 -6.09
N SER A 88 19.03 2.69 -7.22
CA SER A 88 18.92 3.97 -7.93
C SER A 88 18.23 5.02 -7.07
N LEU A 89 17.11 4.66 -6.41
CA LEU A 89 16.42 5.62 -5.55
C LEU A 89 17.19 5.88 -4.25
N ASP A 90 17.84 4.89 -3.65
CA ASP A 90 18.73 5.10 -2.50
C ASP A 90 19.80 6.15 -2.83
N TYR A 91 20.50 6.00 -3.96
CA TYR A 91 21.47 6.99 -4.43
C TYR A 91 20.85 8.38 -4.64
N LEU A 92 19.66 8.44 -5.25
CA LEU A 92 18.96 9.70 -5.52
C LEU A 92 18.52 10.43 -4.24
N LEU A 93 18.24 9.68 -3.17
CA LEU A 93 17.84 10.23 -1.88
C LEU A 93 19.04 10.63 -1.01
N ASP A 94 20.24 10.09 -1.24
CA ASP A 94 21.40 10.42 -0.42
C ASP A 94 22.21 11.60 -0.95
N ASP A 95 22.48 11.67 -2.27
CA ASP A 95 23.54 12.58 -2.79
C ASP A 95 23.28 13.14 -4.20
N ALA A 96 22.08 12.96 -4.76
CA ALA A 96 21.81 13.41 -6.12
C ALA A 96 21.33 14.86 -6.22
N SER A 97 21.70 15.52 -7.31
CA SER A 97 21.16 16.85 -7.63
C SER A 97 19.68 16.78 -8.04
N GLU A 98 18.96 17.89 -7.82
CA GLU A 98 17.56 18.02 -8.26
C GLU A 98 17.37 17.71 -9.77
N ALA A 99 18.37 18.01 -10.60
CA ALA A 99 18.34 17.72 -12.03
C ALA A 99 18.31 16.21 -12.32
N LEU A 100 19.10 15.42 -11.58
CA LEU A 100 19.16 13.97 -11.72
C LEU A 100 17.86 13.31 -11.24
N ILE A 101 17.33 13.75 -10.10
CA ILE A 101 16.01 13.32 -9.61
C ILE A 101 14.94 13.62 -10.65
N SER A 102 14.94 14.83 -11.21
CA SER A 102 13.99 15.23 -12.26
C SER A 102 14.10 14.34 -13.49
N ALA A 103 15.31 14.09 -13.99
CA ALA A 103 15.54 13.25 -15.16
C ALA A 103 15.04 11.82 -14.92
N PHE A 104 15.40 11.22 -13.78
CA PHE A 104 14.95 9.88 -13.41
C PHE A 104 13.42 9.78 -13.37
N LEU A 105 12.74 10.71 -12.69
CA LEU A 105 11.28 10.68 -12.55
C LEU A 105 10.55 10.84 -13.89
N VAL A 106 11.03 11.74 -14.74
CA VAL A 106 10.41 11.99 -16.06
C VAL A 106 10.63 10.80 -16.98
N LEU A 107 11.86 10.27 -17.05
CA LEU A 107 12.20 9.16 -17.93
C LEU A 107 11.52 7.87 -17.50
N LEU A 108 11.51 7.55 -16.20
CA LEU A 108 10.80 6.40 -15.66
C LEU A 108 9.31 6.46 -16.00
N ARG A 109 8.69 7.63 -15.83
CA ARG A 109 7.28 7.84 -16.18
C ARG A 109 7.01 7.73 -17.68
N ALA A 110 7.93 8.24 -18.51
CA ALA A 110 7.81 8.20 -19.98
C ALA A 110 8.01 6.79 -20.54
N LYS A 111 8.89 5.99 -19.93
CA LYS A 111 9.07 4.57 -20.21
C LYS A 111 7.82 3.76 -19.83
N GLY A 112 7.23 4.10 -18.68
CA GLY A 112 6.21 3.29 -18.01
C GLY A 112 6.87 2.43 -16.94
N GLU A 113 6.31 2.49 -15.74
CA GLU A 113 6.84 1.80 -14.57
C GLU A 113 6.43 0.32 -14.56
N THR A 114 7.41 -0.58 -14.35
CA THR A 114 7.16 -2.02 -14.15
C THR A 114 6.85 -2.33 -12.69
N PHE A 115 6.36 -3.55 -12.42
CA PHE A 115 6.08 -3.99 -11.06
C PHE A 115 7.37 -4.06 -10.22
N GLU A 116 8.43 -4.62 -10.78
CA GLU A 116 9.74 -4.77 -10.15
C GLU A 116 10.34 -3.42 -9.77
N GLU A 117 10.22 -2.42 -10.66
CA GLU A 117 10.63 -1.05 -10.39
C GLU A 117 9.84 -0.43 -9.24
N ILE A 118 8.51 -0.55 -9.26
CA ILE A 118 7.64 -0.03 -8.19
C ILE A 118 8.04 -0.63 -6.84
N VAL A 119 8.27 -1.94 -6.79
CA VAL A 119 8.67 -2.65 -5.58
C VAL A 119 10.04 -2.16 -5.08
N GLY A 120 11.04 -2.07 -5.97
CA GLY A 120 12.38 -1.61 -5.60
C GLY A 120 12.36 -0.18 -5.05
N LEU A 121 11.63 0.71 -5.71
CA LEU A 121 11.45 2.10 -5.28
C LEU A 121 10.71 2.19 -3.94
N ALA A 122 9.71 1.35 -3.72
CA ALA A 122 9.02 1.31 -2.43
C ALA A 122 9.96 0.82 -1.32
N ARG A 123 10.79 -0.20 -1.58
CA ARG A 123 11.79 -0.72 -0.63
C ARG A 123 12.81 0.35 -0.23
N ALA A 124 13.33 1.12 -1.18
CA ALA A 124 14.21 2.24 -0.89
C ALA A 124 13.51 3.25 0.03
N MET A 125 12.29 3.68 -0.30
CA MET A 125 11.53 4.58 0.57
C MET A 125 11.31 4.03 1.98
N PHE A 126 11.09 2.72 2.15
CA PHE A 126 10.97 2.08 3.46
C PHE A 126 12.26 2.09 4.28
N LYS A 127 13.44 1.99 3.65
CA LYS A 127 14.73 2.11 4.34
C LYS A 127 14.89 3.49 4.99
N HIS A 128 14.39 4.51 4.29
CA HIS A 128 14.46 5.91 4.73
C HIS A 128 13.28 6.35 5.61
N ALA A 129 12.33 5.46 5.89
CA ALA A 129 11.15 5.75 6.70
C ALA A 129 11.41 5.56 8.20
N ARG A 130 10.68 6.32 9.03
CA ARG A 130 10.59 6.04 10.47
C ARG A 130 9.59 4.92 10.68
N LYS A 131 10.02 3.77 11.17
CA LYS A 131 9.15 2.58 11.28
C LYS A 131 8.29 2.61 12.52
N VAL A 132 7.09 2.05 12.43
CA VAL A 132 6.18 1.80 13.55
C VAL A 132 6.04 0.30 13.72
N GLU A 133 6.46 -0.23 14.87
CA GLU A 133 6.52 -1.67 15.09
C GLU A 133 5.32 -2.19 15.91
N GLY A 134 5.05 -3.49 15.81
CA GLY A 134 4.11 -4.19 16.68
C GLY A 134 2.63 -4.16 16.24
N LEU A 135 2.36 -3.89 14.96
CA LEU A 135 1.00 -3.71 14.42
C LEU A 135 0.63 -4.78 13.36
N ALA A 136 0.98 -6.04 13.62
CA ALA A 136 0.81 -7.14 12.65
C ALA A 136 -0.65 -7.58 12.42
N ASP A 137 -1.60 -7.08 13.20
CA ASP A 137 -3.04 -7.34 13.06
C ASP A 137 -3.82 -6.08 12.66
N ALA A 138 -3.13 -5.02 12.25
CA ALA A 138 -3.73 -3.76 11.84
C ALA A 138 -4.01 -3.70 10.33
N VAL A 139 -4.93 -2.82 9.94
CA VAL A 139 -5.28 -2.50 8.56
C VAL A 139 -5.00 -1.03 8.25
N ASP A 140 -4.57 -0.73 7.02
CA ASP A 140 -4.59 0.62 6.47
C ASP A 140 -5.79 0.81 5.56
N ILE A 141 -6.39 2.00 5.58
CA ILE A 141 -7.46 2.39 4.66
C ILE A 141 -7.03 3.73 4.07
N VAL A 142 -6.61 3.71 2.82
CA VAL A 142 -5.88 4.81 2.19
C VAL A 142 -6.28 4.95 0.72
N GLY A 143 -6.07 6.12 0.14
CA GLY A 143 -6.24 6.34 -1.29
C GLY A 143 -4.98 6.95 -1.89
N THR A 144 -4.73 6.72 -3.18
CA THR A 144 -3.66 7.41 -3.92
C THR A 144 -3.90 8.92 -4.01
N GLY A 145 -5.16 9.36 -3.92
CA GLY A 145 -5.56 10.76 -4.08
C GLY A 145 -5.35 11.26 -5.51
N GLY A 146 -5.62 12.53 -5.77
CA GLY A 146 -5.37 13.16 -7.08
C GLY A 146 -6.31 12.69 -8.20
N ASP A 147 -7.50 12.19 -7.83
CA ASP A 147 -8.64 11.94 -8.72
C ASP A 147 -9.36 13.24 -9.14
N GLY A 148 -9.06 14.37 -8.48
CA GLY A 148 -9.71 15.66 -8.73
C GLY A 148 -11.19 15.67 -8.32
N ALA A 149 -11.67 14.62 -7.66
CA ALA A 149 -13.08 14.43 -7.37
C ALA A 149 -13.57 15.22 -6.14
N ASN A 150 -12.66 15.94 -5.44
CA ASN A 150 -12.95 16.71 -4.22
C ASN A 150 -13.83 15.90 -3.24
N THR A 151 -13.57 14.60 -3.14
CA THR A 151 -14.34 13.71 -2.28
C THR A 151 -14.16 14.14 -0.83
N VAL A 152 -15.21 13.93 -0.03
CA VAL A 152 -15.07 13.97 1.43
C VAL A 152 -14.00 12.95 1.84
N ASN A 153 -13.35 13.11 2.98
CA ASN A 153 -12.29 12.20 3.45
C ASN A 153 -12.84 10.81 3.83
N ILE A 154 -13.37 10.07 2.85
CA ILE A 154 -14.06 8.78 3.00
C ILE A 154 -13.12 7.78 3.66
N SER A 155 -11.85 7.74 3.26
CA SER A 155 -10.87 6.85 3.87
C SER A 155 -10.64 7.16 5.36
N THR A 156 -10.74 8.43 5.78
CA THR A 156 -10.63 8.82 7.20
C THR A 156 -11.88 8.38 7.97
N GLY A 157 -13.07 8.65 7.44
CA GLY A 157 -14.33 8.21 8.05
C GLY A 157 -14.42 6.67 8.16
N ALA A 158 -14.01 5.96 7.11
CA ALA A 158 -13.95 4.51 7.08
C ALA A 158 -12.95 3.95 8.11
N SER A 159 -11.79 4.58 8.28
CA SER A 159 -10.83 4.24 9.34
C SER A 159 -11.45 4.36 10.74
N ILE A 160 -12.15 5.46 11.02
CA ILE A 160 -12.81 5.68 12.31
C ILE A 160 -13.91 4.64 12.54
N LEU A 161 -14.74 4.38 11.53
CA LEU A 161 -15.81 3.39 11.60
C LEU A 161 -15.25 1.98 11.83
N ALA A 162 -14.23 1.57 11.08
CA ALA A 162 -13.60 0.26 11.24
C ALA A 162 -13.03 0.09 12.66
N ALA A 163 -12.36 1.10 13.20
CA ALA A 163 -11.87 1.10 14.57
C ALA A 163 -13.00 0.97 15.60
N SER A 164 -14.11 1.68 15.41
CA SER A 164 -15.30 1.58 16.28
C SER A 164 -15.96 0.19 16.25
N CYS A 165 -15.77 -0.55 15.16
CA CYS A 165 -16.23 -1.93 15.00
C CYS A 165 -15.21 -2.98 15.52
N GLY A 166 -14.10 -2.55 16.12
CA GLY A 166 -13.10 -3.42 16.74
C GLY A 166 -11.89 -3.79 15.86
N ALA A 167 -11.76 -3.23 14.65
CA ALA A 167 -10.55 -3.40 13.86
C ALA A 167 -9.41 -2.53 14.43
N LYS A 168 -8.16 -3.00 14.33
CA LYS A 168 -7.00 -2.13 14.57
C LYS A 168 -6.63 -1.40 13.29
N VAL A 169 -6.57 -0.08 13.33
CA VAL A 169 -6.32 0.75 12.14
C VAL A 169 -5.03 1.54 12.30
N ALA A 170 -4.04 1.26 11.44
CA ALA A 170 -2.81 2.03 11.37
C ALA A 170 -2.83 2.86 10.07
N LYS A 171 -3.45 4.04 10.14
CA LYS A 171 -3.69 4.87 8.96
C LYS A 171 -2.48 5.74 8.65
N GLN A 172 -1.96 5.67 7.42
CA GLN A 172 -1.12 6.76 6.90
C GLN A 172 -1.99 7.83 6.25
N GLY A 173 -1.61 9.09 6.41
CA GLY A 173 -2.23 10.17 5.65
C GLY A 173 -1.34 11.40 5.53
N ASN A 174 -1.88 12.43 4.89
CA ASN A 174 -1.22 13.71 4.73
C ASN A 174 -2.25 14.84 4.83
N ARG A 175 -1.74 16.08 4.92
CA ARG A 175 -2.53 17.30 4.66
C ARG A 175 -2.90 17.39 3.19
N SER A 176 -3.93 18.17 2.89
CA SER A 176 -4.29 18.40 1.48
C SER A 176 -3.12 19.00 0.69
N SER A 177 -2.84 18.44 -0.47
CA SER A 177 -1.95 19.03 -1.49
C SER A 177 -2.70 19.57 -2.71
N SER A 178 -3.99 19.25 -2.84
CA SER A 178 -4.80 19.56 -4.04
C SER A 178 -6.32 19.48 -3.86
N SER A 179 -6.83 18.97 -2.72
CA SER A 179 -8.27 18.90 -2.39
C SER A 179 -8.67 20.00 -1.40
N ALA A 180 -9.96 20.11 -1.08
CA ALA A 180 -10.44 21.04 -0.05
C ALA A 180 -9.92 20.70 1.37
N CYS A 181 -9.73 19.42 1.69
CA CYS A 181 -9.18 18.97 2.98
C CYS A 181 -8.52 17.58 2.87
N GLY A 182 -7.42 17.34 3.59
CA GLY A 182 -6.77 16.04 3.72
C GLY A 182 -7.13 15.32 5.02
N SER A 183 -6.69 14.07 5.16
CA SER A 183 -6.98 13.27 6.37
C SER A 183 -6.48 13.93 7.65
N ALA A 184 -5.30 14.55 7.59
CA ALA A 184 -4.70 15.27 8.70
C ALA A 184 -5.57 16.46 9.16
N ASP A 185 -6.07 17.24 8.20
CA ASP A 185 -6.84 18.45 8.46
C ASP A 185 -8.17 18.10 9.14
N VAL A 186 -8.80 16.99 8.72
CA VAL A 186 -10.01 16.46 9.38
C VAL A 186 -9.73 15.97 10.80
N LEU A 187 -8.64 15.25 11.02
CA LEU A 187 -8.31 14.71 12.34
C LEU A 187 -7.98 15.82 13.34
N GLU A 188 -7.28 16.87 12.92
CA GLU A 188 -7.03 18.04 13.79
C GLU A 188 -8.30 18.78 14.16
N GLU A 189 -9.22 18.97 13.22
CA GLU A 189 -10.50 19.62 13.51
C GLU A 189 -11.34 18.80 14.50
N LEU A 190 -11.17 17.48 14.52
CA LEU A 190 -11.76 16.57 15.51
C LEU A 190 -11.01 16.58 16.86
N GLY A 191 -9.95 17.38 17.01
CA GLY A 191 -9.15 17.49 18.23
C GLY A 191 -8.12 16.37 18.41
N VAL A 192 -7.84 15.58 17.36
CA VAL A 192 -6.84 14.51 17.41
C VAL A 192 -5.44 15.10 17.30
N VAL A 193 -4.56 14.72 18.23
CA VAL A 193 -3.14 15.03 18.12
C VAL A 193 -2.52 14.15 17.04
N ILE A 194 -2.12 14.75 15.92
CA ILE A 194 -1.59 14.03 14.75
C ILE A 194 -0.06 14.00 14.67
N ASP A 195 0.64 14.73 15.54
CA ASP A 195 2.10 14.77 15.60
C ASP A 195 2.64 13.81 16.65
N VAL A 196 2.31 12.52 16.51
CA VAL A 196 2.70 11.45 17.44
C VAL A 196 3.97 10.75 16.94
N ASP A 197 4.82 10.26 17.84
CA ASP A 197 6.02 9.49 17.51
C ASP A 197 5.67 8.00 17.23
N PRO A 198 6.61 7.17 16.74
CA PRO A 198 6.30 5.78 16.43
C PRO A 198 5.71 4.99 17.60
N GLU A 199 6.29 5.12 18.80
CA GLU A 199 5.85 4.44 20.01
C GLU A 199 4.44 4.88 20.42
N GLY A 200 4.14 6.18 20.31
CA GLY A 200 2.81 6.72 20.57
C GLY A 200 1.78 6.24 19.56
N VAL A 201 2.13 6.13 18.27
CA VAL A 201 1.21 5.54 17.27
C VAL A 201 0.91 4.09 17.61
N SER A 202 1.92 3.27 17.94
CA SER A 202 1.69 1.89 18.35
C SER A 202 0.78 1.79 19.57
N ARG A 203 0.92 2.72 20.52
CA ARG A 203 0.03 2.82 21.69
C ARG A 203 -1.40 3.17 21.29
N CYS A 204 -1.60 4.20 20.46
CA CYS A 204 -2.91 4.60 19.98
C CYS A 204 -3.64 3.45 19.27
N VAL A 205 -2.95 2.71 18.40
CA VAL A 205 -3.56 1.56 17.71
C VAL A 205 -3.96 0.46 18.70
N ASN A 206 -3.13 0.16 19.71
CA ASN A 206 -3.42 -0.91 20.66
C ASN A 206 -4.46 -0.53 21.72
N GLU A 207 -4.49 0.72 22.17
CA GLU A 207 -5.37 1.17 23.26
C GLU A 207 -6.68 1.80 22.75
N ALA A 208 -6.62 2.55 21.64
CA ALA A 208 -7.77 3.25 21.07
C ALA A 208 -8.29 2.60 19.77
N GLY A 209 -7.64 1.54 19.28
CA GLY A 209 -8.01 0.85 18.04
C GLY A 209 -7.59 1.59 16.76
N ILE A 210 -7.07 2.82 16.86
CA ILE A 210 -6.65 3.61 15.70
C ILE A 210 -5.43 4.47 16.02
N GLY A 211 -4.49 4.53 15.07
CA GLY A 211 -3.36 5.44 15.08
C GLY A 211 -3.17 6.08 13.71
N PHE A 212 -2.63 7.30 13.71
CA PHE A 212 -2.41 8.08 12.50
C PHE A 212 -0.94 8.42 12.31
N MET A 213 -0.42 8.17 11.11
CA MET A 213 0.95 8.45 10.71
C MET A 213 0.97 9.58 9.68
N MET A 214 1.36 10.78 10.13
CA MET A 214 1.51 11.95 9.27
C MET A 214 2.70 11.78 8.30
N SER A 215 2.42 11.61 7.01
CA SER A 215 3.42 11.22 6.00
C SER A 215 4.73 12.03 6.04
N PRO A 216 4.74 13.39 6.10
CA PRO A 216 5.99 14.16 6.23
C PRO A 216 6.87 13.83 7.45
N LYS A 217 6.28 13.33 8.55
CA LYS A 217 7.01 12.93 9.76
C LYS A 217 7.67 11.56 9.59
N TYR A 218 6.98 10.65 8.93
CA TYR A 218 7.40 9.26 8.79
C TYR A 218 8.21 8.99 7.52
N HIS A 219 8.14 9.86 6.52
CA HIS A 219 8.88 9.76 5.26
C HIS A 219 9.80 10.97 5.05
N PRO A 220 10.83 11.17 5.89
CA PRO A 220 11.68 12.37 5.85
C PRO A 220 12.40 12.57 4.51
N ALA A 221 12.75 11.47 3.81
CA ALA A 221 13.34 11.50 2.47
C ALA A 221 12.48 12.24 1.42
N MET A 222 11.16 12.34 1.65
CA MET A 222 10.29 13.12 0.77
C MET A 222 10.67 14.61 0.72
N LYS A 223 11.41 15.14 1.70
CA LYS A 223 11.92 16.53 1.66
C LYS A 223 12.87 16.77 0.48
N ILE A 224 13.54 15.73 0.00
CA ILE A 224 14.51 15.79 -1.10
C ILE A 224 13.78 15.79 -2.45
N VAL A 225 12.75 14.95 -2.57
CA VAL A 225 11.98 14.79 -3.83
C VAL A 225 10.89 15.86 -4.00
N SER A 226 10.32 16.37 -2.89
CA SER A 226 9.18 17.30 -2.93
C SER A 226 9.43 18.60 -3.71
N PRO A 227 10.59 19.28 -3.59
CA PRO A 227 10.90 20.47 -4.40
C PRO A 227 10.86 20.19 -5.91
N VAL A 228 11.45 19.06 -6.34
CA VAL A 228 11.47 18.63 -7.73
C VAL A 228 10.05 18.38 -8.24
N ARG A 229 9.24 17.65 -7.48
CA ARG A 229 7.84 17.38 -7.83
C ARG A 229 7.00 18.65 -7.98
N LYS A 230 7.22 19.64 -7.10
CA LYS A 230 6.54 20.95 -7.18
C LYS A 230 6.91 21.73 -8.45
N LYS A 231 8.16 21.62 -8.92
CA LYS A 231 8.61 22.24 -10.18
C LYS A 231 8.05 21.51 -11.40
N LEU A 232 8.08 20.18 -11.39
CA LEU A 232 7.62 19.33 -12.48
C LEU A 232 6.12 19.44 -12.76
N LYS A 233 5.27 19.49 -11.72
CA LYS A 233 3.80 19.58 -11.83
C LYS A 233 3.14 18.51 -12.72
N ILE A 234 3.77 17.34 -12.83
CA ILE A 234 3.23 16.16 -13.51
C ILE A 234 3.11 14.98 -12.54
N LYS A 235 2.29 13.99 -12.91
CA LYS A 235 2.22 12.71 -12.18
C LYS A 235 3.51 11.92 -12.41
N THR A 236 4.02 11.30 -11.36
CA THR A 236 5.23 10.45 -11.34
C THR A 236 4.94 9.19 -10.51
N ILE A 237 5.91 8.28 -10.41
CA ILE A 237 5.84 7.11 -9.54
C ILE A 237 5.40 7.42 -8.09
N PHE A 238 5.78 8.59 -7.56
CA PHE A 238 5.38 9.03 -6.21
C PHE A 238 3.87 9.29 -6.04
N ASN A 239 3.09 9.33 -7.13
CA ASN A 239 1.63 9.40 -7.06
C ASN A 239 0.97 8.05 -6.78
N ILE A 240 1.68 6.94 -6.98
CA ILE A 240 1.17 5.59 -6.73
C ILE A 240 1.84 4.91 -5.54
N LEU A 241 3.05 5.35 -5.15
CA LEU A 241 3.77 4.78 -4.01
C LEU A 241 3.09 5.06 -2.66
N GLY A 242 2.37 6.17 -2.50
CA GLY A 242 1.84 6.61 -1.20
C GLY A 242 1.16 5.50 -0.37
N PRO A 243 0.14 4.80 -0.91
CA PRO A 243 -0.50 3.65 -0.25
C PRO A 243 0.40 2.47 0.08
N MET A 244 1.52 2.32 -0.62
CA MET A 244 2.46 1.22 -0.42
C MET A 244 3.44 1.52 0.71
N LEU A 245 3.56 2.78 1.14
CA LEU A 245 4.61 3.21 2.06
C LEU A 245 4.15 3.31 3.52
N ASN A 246 3.12 2.58 3.93
CA ASN A 246 2.65 2.64 5.32
C ASN A 246 3.79 2.29 6.30
N PRO A 247 4.22 3.21 7.20
CA PRO A 247 5.39 3.00 8.05
C PRO A 247 5.25 1.86 9.07
N ALA A 248 4.02 1.40 9.31
CA ALA A 248 3.73 0.25 10.14
C ALA A 248 3.82 -1.11 9.41
N SER A 249 4.07 -1.09 8.09
CA SER A 249 4.16 -2.29 7.25
C SER A 249 3.01 -3.28 7.49
N VAL A 250 1.79 -2.73 7.59
CA VAL A 250 0.61 -3.54 7.92
C VAL A 250 0.30 -4.60 6.86
N PRO A 251 -0.14 -5.79 7.27
CA PRO A 251 -0.43 -6.89 6.35
C PRO A 251 -1.83 -6.81 5.73
N PHE A 252 -2.61 -5.78 6.00
CA PHE A 252 -3.91 -5.56 5.39
C PHE A 252 -4.05 -4.12 4.93
N ALA A 253 -4.56 -3.92 3.72
CA ALA A 253 -4.84 -2.58 3.20
C ALA A 253 -6.10 -2.56 2.34
N VAL A 254 -6.86 -1.48 2.47
CA VAL A 254 -7.93 -1.10 1.55
C VAL A 254 -7.43 0.14 0.81
N VAL A 255 -7.12 -0.02 -0.48
CA VAL A 255 -6.50 1.03 -1.28
C VAL A 255 -7.48 1.53 -2.34
N GLY A 256 -7.86 2.80 -2.24
CA GLY A 256 -8.56 3.52 -3.30
C GLY A 256 -7.58 4.00 -4.37
N VAL A 257 -7.86 3.72 -5.64
CA VAL A 257 -7.04 4.15 -6.78
C VAL A 257 -7.83 5.08 -7.71
N PHE A 258 -7.16 6.10 -8.25
CA PHE A 258 -7.80 7.10 -9.13
C PHE A 258 -7.99 6.63 -10.58
N HIS A 259 -7.38 5.53 -11.00
CA HIS A 259 -7.48 4.99 -12.36
C HIS A 259 -7.58 3.47 -12.34
N GLU A 260 -8.37 2.90 -13.25
CA GLU A 260 -8.65 1.47 -13.30
C GLU A 260 -7.41 0.64 -13.66
N ASP A 261 -6.53 1.17 -14.51
CA ASP A 261 -5.26 0.50 -14.86
C ASP A 261 -4.37 0.29 -13.62
N LEU A 262 -4.53 1.14 -12.59
CA LEU A 262 -3.82 1.00 -11.32
C LEU A 262 -4.41 -0.08 -10.42
N VAL A 263 -5.48 -0.77 -10.81
CA VAL A 263 -5.99 -1.96 -10.10
C VAL A 263 -5.13 -3.18 -10.41
N SER A 264 -4.48 -3.20 -11.57
CA SER A 264 -3.65 -4.34 -12.01
C SER A 264 -2.31 -4.45 -11.26
N TYR A 265 -1.71 -3.31 -10.89
CA TYR A 265 -0.46 -3.28 -10.12
C TYR A 265 -0.62 -3.84 -8.68
N PRO A 266 -1.67 -3.48 -7.92
CA PRO A 266 -1.94 -4.02 -6.60
C PRO A 266 -2.45 -5.45 -6.60
N THR A 267 -3.04 -5.98 -7.67
CA THR A 267 -3.46 -7.40 -7.69
C THR A 267 -2.30 -8.40 -7.60
N ASN A 268 -1.04 -7.97 -7.84
CA ASN A 268 0.17 -8.76 -7.57
C ASN A 268 0.73 -8.57 -6.14
N PHE A 269 0.00 -7.94 -5.21
CA PHE A 269 0.40 -7.75 -3.81
C PHE A 269 0.61 -9.04 -3.00
N ALA A 270 0.25 -10.22 -3.52
CA ALA A 270 0.65 -11.49 -2.91
C ALA A 270 2.19 -11.59 -2.78
N TYR A 271 2.94 -10.98 -3.72
CA TYR A 271 4.40 -10.86 -3.65
C TYR A 271 4.86 -9.81 -2.61
N TRP A 272 4.11 -8.72 -2.46
CA TRP A 272 4.36 -7.63 -1.50
C TRP A 272 4.33 -8.08 -0.04
N SER A 273 3.44 -9.02 0.31
CA SER A 273 3.37 -9.57 1.66
C SER A 273 4.67 -10.28 2.07
N SER A 274 5.31 -11.00 1.13
CA SER A 274 6.60 -11.67 1.38
C SER A 274 7.74 -10.70 1.73
N LEU A 275 7.61 -9.43 1.32
CA LEU A 275 8.58 -8.36 1.55
C LEU A 275 8.33 -7.59 2.85
N CYS A 276 7.07 -7.43 3.29
CA CYS A 276 6.72 -6.71 4.53
C CYS A 276 6.91 -7.57 5.80
N ARG A 277 6.87 -8.90 5.70
CA ARG A 277 7.35 -9.91 6.68
C ARG A 277 7.01 -11.29 6.11
N LYS A 278 7.91 -12.27 6.26
CA LYS A 278 7.88 -13.56 5.54
C LYS A 278 6.58 -14.40 5.62
N ASP A 279 5.62 -14.12 6.49
CA ASP A 279 4.63 -15.13 6.92
C ASP A 279 3.15 -14.71 6.93
N TYR A 280 2.69 -13.72 6.15
CA TYR A 280 1.26 -13.33 6.17
C TYR A 280 0.56 -13.39 4.80
N ASN A 281 -0.72 -13.80 4.82
CA ASN A 281 -1.64 -13.72 3.69
C ASN A 281 -2.32 -12.35 3.72
N LEU A 282 -2.00 -11.46 2.78
CA LEU A 282 -2.62 -10.14 2.68
C LEU A 282 -3.96 -10.25 1.93
N PHE A 283 -5.02 -9.73 2.54
CA PHE A 283 -6.32 -9.55 1.89
C PHE A 283 -6.42 -8.09 1.41
N LEU A 284 -6.27 -7.88 0.10
CA LEU A 284 -6.40 -6.55 -0.51
C LEU A 284 -7.84 -6.36 -1.00
N GLY A 285 -8.59 -5.48 -0.34
CA GLY A 285 -9.84 -4.98 -0.88
C GLY A 285 -9.58 -3.75 -1.74
N ILE A 286 -9.55 -3.89 -3.07
CA ILE A 286 -9.55 -2.72 -3.96
C ILE A 286 -11.01 -2.31 -4.14
N LEU A 287 -11.43 -1.26 -3.44
CA LEU A 287 -12.75 -0.67 -3.62
C LEU A 287 -12.66 0.54 -4.54
N ARG A 288 -13.33 0.45 -5.69
CA ARG A 288 -13.73 1.62 -6.49
C ARG A 288 -14.90 2.27 -5.76
N LEU A 289 -14.66 3.41 -5.12
CA LEU A 289 -15.77 4.28 -4.70
C LEU A 289 -16.22 5.00 -5.97
N PHE A 290 -17.32 4.52 -6.55
CA PHE A 290 -17.97 5.17 -7.68
C PHE A 290 -18.35 6.61 -7.30
N SER A 291 -17.83 7.56 -8.06
CA SER A 291 -18.50 8.84 -8.32
C SER A 291 -19.48 8.65 -9.48
#